data_AF-A0A7C0YHQ1-F1
#
_entry.id   AF-A0A7C0YHQ1-F1
#
_cell.length_a   1.000
_cell.length_b   1.000
_cell.length_c   1.000
_cell.angle_alpha   90.00
_cell.angle_beta   90.00
_cell.angle_gamma   90.00
#
_symmetry.space_group_name_H-M   'P 1'
#
loop_
_entity.id
_entity.type
_entity.pdbx_description
1 polymer ?
#
loop_
_entity_poly.entity_id
_entity_poly.type
_entity_poly.pdbx_seq_one_letter_code
_entity_poly.pdbx_strand_id
1 'polypeptide(L)'
;MGVSHIPEERIRFGTAPSLAVYENAVLKQRGRKDFDGKLFLNFSSIKKFAKSIVSNLQVRTPSISVPIKTLSGGNIQKLILGREISGHPSFLVASHPTYGLDVGATQYIRSESLKLREKGVAVLL
;
A
#
# COMPACT_ATOMS: atom_id res chain seq x y z
N MET A 1 -15.78 -0.03 11.31
CA MET A 1 -16.00 -0.86 10.12
C MET A 1 -15.46 -0.10 8.92
N GLY A 2 -14.35 -0.55 8.34
CA GLY A 2 -13.68 0.15 7.24
C GLY A 2 -13.95 -0.55 5.92
N VAL A 3 -14.62 0.13 5.00
CA VAL A 3 -14.80 -0.32 3.61
C VAL A 3 -13.69 0.32 2.78
N SER A 4 -12.83 -0.48 2.17
CA SER A 4 -11.81 0.01 1.22
C SER A 4 -12.28 -0.25 -0.21
N HIS A 5 -12.60 0.83 -0.93
CA HIS A 5 -12.99 0.80 -2.34
C HIS A 5 -11.79 1.21 -3.21
N ILE A 6 -11.51 0.42 -4.26
CA ILE A 6 -10.43 0.70 -5.23
C ILE A 6 -11.06 1.26 -6.52
N PRO A 7 -11.09 2.59 -6.73
CA PRO A 7 -11.59 3.17 -7.97
C PRO A 7 -10.59 3.00 -9.13
N GLU A 8 -11.12 3.03 -10.34
CA GLU A 8 -10.42 2.80 -11.62
C GLU A 8 -9.35 3.87 -11.93
N GLU A 9 -9.55 5.12 -11.52
CA GLU A 9 -8.60 6.24 -11.74
C GLU A 9 -7.53 6.35 -10.63
N ARG A 10 -6.64 5.34 -10.54
CA ARG A 10 -5.62 5.22 -9.49
C ARG A 10 -4.60 6.38 -9.40
N ILE A 11 -4.31 7.07 -10.51
CA ILE A 11 -3.25 8.11 -10.56
C ILE A 11 -3.76 9.47 -10.04
N ARG A 12 -5.04 9.81 -10.26
CA ARG A 12 -5.59 11.11 -9.85
C ARG A 12 -6.04 11.19 -8.39
N PHE A 13 -6.51 10.08 -7.80
CA PHE A 13 -7.13 10.10 -6.47
C PHE A 13 -6.44 9.21 -5.41
N GLY A 14 -5.39 8.47 -5.80
CA GLY A 14 -4.73 7.47 -4.95
C GLY A 14 -3.37 7.89 -4.36
N THR A 15 -2.78 8.99 -4.84
CA THR A 15 -1.43 9.45 -4.46
C THR A 15 -1.37 10.96 -4.31
N ALA A 16 -0.34 11.45 -3.61
CA ALA A 16 0.08 12.84 -3.59
C ALA A 16 1.37 12.96 -4.43
N PRO A 17 1.29 13.36 -5.72
CA PRO A 17 2.38 13.22 -6.69
C PRO A 17 3.69 13.93 -6.32
N SER A 18 3.58 15.05 -5.62
CA SER A 18 4.73 15.85 -5.16
C SER A 18 5.39 15.32 -3.89
N LEU A 19 4.73 14.43 -3.15
CA LEU A 19 5.26 13.83 -1.92
C LEU A 19 6.11 12.61 -2.23
N ALA A 20 7.00 12.29 -1.29
CA ALA A 20 7.89 11.16 -1.40
C ALA A 20 7.15 9.82 -1.38
N VAL A 21 7.81 8.77 -1.88
CA VAL A 21 7.31 7.39 -1.82
C VAL A 21 6.99 6.97 -0.39
N TYR A 22 7.83 7.32 0.60
CA TYR A 22 7.58 6.95 2.01
C TYR A 22 6.34 7.65 2.59
N GLU A 23 6.05 8.88 2.18
CA GLU A 23 4.86 9.62 2.61
C GLU A 23 3.60 9.02 1.98
N ASN A 24 3.68 8.70 0.69
CA ASN A 24 2.60 8.06 -0.04
C ASN A 24 2.28 6.65 0.49
N ALA A 25 3.28 5.94 1.03
CA ALA A 25 3.12 4.62 1.61
C ALA A 25 2.27 4.62 2.89
N VAL A 26 2.19 5.74 3.61
CA VAL A 26 1.41 5.86 4.87
C VAL A 26 0.15 6.71 4.75
N LEU A 27 -0.14 7.24 3.55
CA LEU A 27 -1.40 7.93 3.28
C LEU A 27 -2.60 7.06 3.69
N LYS A 28 -3.64 7.69 4.24
CA LYS A 28 -4.88 7.04 4.71
C LYS A 28 -4.74 6.06 5.89
N GLN A 29 -3.53 5.82 6.44
CA GLN A 29 -3.37 5.06 7.68
C GLN A 29 -3.62 5.96 8.90
N ARG A 30 -4.89 6.25 9.17
CA ARG A 30 -5.29 7.07 10.33
C ARG A 30 -5.23 6.22 11.62
N GLY A 31 -4.49 6.67 12.63
CA GLY A 31 -4.52 6.08 13.98
C GLY A 31 -3.59 4.87 14.22
N ARG A 32 -2.57 4.64 13.38
CA ARG A 32 -1.50 3.70 13.73
C ARG A 32 -0.58 4.34 14.78
N LYS A 33 -0.69 3.89 16.03
CA LYS A 33 0.20 4.28 17.14
C LYS A 33 1.68 4.14 16.80
N ASP A 34 2.04 3.23 15.89
CA ASP A 34 3.43 3.00 15.46
C ASP A 34 4.05 4.18 14.70
N PHE A 35 3.22 5.06 14.14
CA PHE A 35 3.65 6.25 13.40
C PHE A 35 3.52 7.53 14.23
N ASP A 36 2.85 7.47 15.37
CA ASP A 36 2.73 8.56 16.32
C ASP A 36 3.95 8.53 17.26
N GLY A 37 4.86 9.49 17.11
CA GLY A 37 5.83 9.78 18.16
C GLY A 37 5.18 10.57 19.29
N LYS A 38 5.87 10.71 20.42
CA LYS A 38 5.36 11.39 21.62
C LYS A 38 4.90 12.86 21.39
N LEU A 39 5.35 13.50 20.31
CA LEU A 39 5.02 14.89 19.93
C LEU A 39 4.89 15.12 18.41
N PHE A 40 5.53 14.28 17.58
CA PHE A 40 5.57 14.38 16.11
C PHE A 40 5.52 12.99 15.47
N LEU A 41 5.30 12.93 14.15
CA LEU A 41 5.34 11.68 13.39
C LEU A 41 6.72 10.98 13.51
N ASN A 42 6.70 9.67 13.76
CA ASN A 42 7.91 8.85 13.78
C ASN A 42 8.34 8.50 12.34
N PHE A 43 9.09 9.41 11.72
CA PHE A 43 9.61 9.24 10.36
C PHE A 43 10.49 7.99 10.20
N SER A 44 11.14 7.51 11.26
CA SER A 44 11.93 6.27 11.20
C SER A 44 11.03 5.06 10.98
N SER A 45 9.95 4.94 11.78
CA SER A 45 8.93 3.89 11.62
C SER A 45 8.26 3.96 10.24
N ILE A 46 7.91 5.18 9.79
CA ILE A 46 7.30 5.40 8.47
C ILE A 46 8.24 4.93 7.35
N LYS A 47 9.52 5.31 7.39
CA LYS A 47 10.50 4.89 6.39
C LYS A 47 10.74 3.38 6.42
N LYS A 48 10.80 2.77 7.61
CA LYS A 48 10.93 1.30 7.75
C LYS A 48 9.72 0.59 7.13
N PHE A 49 8.52 1.09 7.41
CA PHE A 49 7.30 0.56 6.83
C PHE A 49 7.27 0.70 5.30
N ALA A 50 7.62 1.87 4.76
CA ALA A 50 7.72 2.09 3.32
C ALA A 50 8.73 1.14 2.66
N LYS A 51 9.91 0.92 3.27
CA LYS A 51 10.89 -0.06 2.78
C LYS A 51 10.33 -1.48 2.72
N SER A 52 9.53 -1.87 3.72
CA SER A 52 8.91 -3.20 3.75
C SER A 52 7.95 -3.40 2.57
N ILE A 53 7.11 -2.39 2.25
CA ILE A 53 6.22 -2.42 1.09
C ILE A 53 7.05 -2.51 -0.21
N VAL A 54 8.05 -1.64 -0.35
CA VAL A 54 8.90 -1.58 -1.56
C VAL A 54 9.58 -2.92 -1.82
N SER A 55 10.09 -3.57 -0.77
CA SER A 55 10.71 -4.89 -0.88
C SER A 55 9.70 -5.98 -1.22
N ASN A 56 8.60 -6.06 -0.47
CA ASN A 56 7.62 -7.15 -0.61
C ASN A 56 6.90 -7.13 -1.97
N LEU A 57 6.66 -5.94 -2.52
CA LEU A 57 5.98 -5.76 -3.81
C LEU A 57 6.92 -5.44 -4.96
N GLN A 58 8.24 -5.51 -4.72
CA GLN A 58 9.27 -5.23 -5.72
C GLN A 58 9.01 -3.92 -6.47
N VAL A 59 8.72 -2.85 -5.71
CA VAL A 59 8.53 -1.50 -6.26
C VAL A 59 9.90 -0.97 -6.69
N ARG A 60 10.08 -0.77 -7.99
CA ARG A 60 11.30 -0.16 -8.53
C ARG A 60 11.27 1.34 -8.27
N THR A 61 12.13 1.79 -7.37
CA THR A 61 12.33 3.20 -7.05
C THR A 61 13.81 3.49 -6.78
N PRO A 62 14.38 4.62 -7.23
CA PRO A 62 15.74 5.02 -6.87
C PRO A 62 15.95 5.18 -5.36
N SER A 63 14.91 5.63 -4.65
CA SER A 63 14.89 5.76 -3.19
C SER A 63 13.46 5.93 -2.70
N ILE A 64 13.20 5.66 -1.42
CA ILE A 64 11.90 5.97 -0.82
C ILE A 64 11.68 7.48 -0.64
N SER A 65 12.73 8.29 -0.77
CA SER A 65 12.70 9.74 -0.56
C SER A 65 12.38 10.55 -1.82
N VAL A 66 12.32 9.92 -3.01
CA VAL A 66 11.99 10.63 -4.25
C VAL A 66 10.48 10.85 -4.37
N PRO A 67 10.04 11.93 -5.05
CA PRO A 67 8.62 12.15 -5.32
C PRO A 67 7.98 10.96 -6.04
N ILE A 68 6.79 10.54 -5.62
CA ILE A 68 6.13 9.35 -6.19
C ILE A 68 5.85 9.49 -7.70
N LYS A 69 5.67 10.72 -8.20
CA LYS A 69 5.46 10.99 -9.63
C LYS A 69 6.61 10.54 -10.54
N THR A 70 7.79 10.26 -9.99
CA THR A 70 8.93 9.77 -10.77
C THR A 70 8.87 8.26 -11.03
N LEU A 71 7.94 7.54 -10.40
CA LEU A 71 7.74 6.11 -10.59
C LEU A 71 6.82 5.87 -11.79
N SER A 72 7.00 4.74 -12.47
CA SER A 72 6.03 4.31 -13.49
C SER A 72 4.68 3.97 -12.86
N GLY A 73 3.61 4.07 -13.65
CA GLY A 73 2.25 3.74 -13.20
C GLY A 73 2.15 2.37 -12.51
N GLY A 74 2.84 1.34 -13.02
CA GLY A 74 2.88 0.02 -12.39
C GLY A 74 3.57 0.01 -11.00
N ASN A 75 4.65 0.76 -10.82
CA ASN A 75 5.32 0.88 -9.51
C ASN A 75 4.49 1.70 -8.52
N ILE A 76 3.79 2.72 -9.00
CA ILE A 76 2.81 3.47 -8.21
C ILE A 76 1.68 2.54 -7.74
N GLN A 77 1.14 1.71 -8.64
CA GLN A 77 0.08 0.75 -8.29
C GLN A 77 0.54 -0.26 -7.25
N LYS A 78 1.75 -0.82 -7.39
CA LYS A 78 2.35 -1.71 -6.38
C LYS A 78 2.46 -1.05 -5.01
N LEU A 79 2.94 0.20 -4.94
CA LEU A 79 3.05 0.91 -3.66
C LEU A 79 1.66 1.11 -3.01
N ILE A 80 0.68 1.56 -3.79
CA ILE A 80 -0.71 1.75 -3.32
C ILE A 80 -1.26 0.43 -2.79
N LEU A 81 -1.08 -0.65 -3.54
CA LEU A 81 -1.56 -1.98 -3.15
C LEU A 81 -0.97 -2.41 -1.79
N GLY A 82 0.34 -2.26 -1.61
CA GLY A 82 0.99 -2.60 -0.35
C GLY A 82 0.51 -1.75 0.82
N ARG A 83 0.22 -0.47 0.58
CA ARG A 83 -0.39 0.43 1.56
C ARG A 83 -1.78 -0.04 1.99
N GLU A 84 -2.65 -0.37 1.03
CA GLU A 84 -4.03 -0.77 1.33
C GLU A 84 -4.07 -2.13 2.06
N ILE A 85 -3.27 -3.12 1.63
CA ILE A 85 -3.19 -4.44 2.29
C ILE A 85 -2.65 -4.32 3.72
N SER A 86 -1.62 -3.50 3.91
CA SER A 86 -1.04 -3.26 5.24
C SER A 86 -2.02 -2.61 6.22
N GLY A 87 -3.09 -1.98 5.73
CA GLY A 87 -4.18 -1.45 6.55
C GLY A 87 -5.01 -2.52 7.27
N HIS A 88 -4.74 -3.81 7.04
CA HIS A 88 -5.56 -4.94 7.52
C HIS A 88 -7.05 -4.74 7.22
N PRO A 89 -7.41 -4.49 5.95
CA PRO A 89 -8.81 -4.25 5.61
C PRO A 89 -9.63 -5.51 5.92
N SER A 90 -10.77 -5.33 6.58
CA SER A 90 -11.73 -6.42 6.81
C SER A 90 -12.46 -6.85 5.52
N PHE A 91 -12.25 -6.11 4.42
CA PHE A 91 -12.83 -6.37 3.11
C PHE A 91 -11.98 -5.68 2.03
N LEU A 92 -11.49 -6.44 1.05
CA LEU A 92 -10.73 -5.93 -0.10
C LEU A 92 -11.59 -6.13 -1.35
N VAL A 93 -12.21 -5.06 -1.87
CA VAL A 93 -12.86 -5.11 -3.19
C VAL A 93 -11.85 -4.64 -4.22
N ALA A 94 -11.33 -5.58 -4.99
CA ALA A 94 -10.59 -5.27 -6.19
C ALA A 94 -11.47 -5.65 -7.38
N SER A 95 -11.95 -4.66 -8.14
CA SER A 95 -12.42 -4.94 -9.49
C SER A 95 -11.19 -5.33 -10.31
N HIS A 96 -11.03 -6.62 -10.59
CA HIS A 96 -9.89 -7.23 -11.30
C HIS A 96 -8.50 -7.00 -10.66
N PRO A 97 -8.20 -7.60 -9.49
CA PRO A 97 -6.93 -7.37 -8.74
C PRO A 97 -5.67 -7.80 -9.50
N THR A 98 -5.80 -8.64 -10.52
CA THR A 98 -4.69 -9.28 -11.23
C THR A 98 -4.50 -8.76 -12.65
N TYR A 99 -5.45 -8.00 -13.22
CA TYR A 99 -5.29 -7.42 -14.55
C TYR A 99 -4.29 -6.26 -14.53
N GLY A 100 -3.14 -6.45 -15.18
CA GLY A 100 -2.05 -5.48 -15.22
C GLY A 100 -1.10 -5.52 -14.01
N LEU A 101 -1.27 -6.50 -13.12
CA LEU A 101 -0.38 -6.73 -11.97
C LEU A 101 0.62 -7.84 -12.31
N ASP A 102 1.88 -7.68 -11.93
CA ASP A 102 2.87 -8.75 -12.14
C ASP A 102 2.67 -9.94 -11.19
N VAL A 103 3.35 -11.04 -11.49
CA VAL A 103 3.27 -12.31 -10.73
C VAL A 103 3.62 -12.10 -9.26
N GLY A 104 4.60 -11.23 -8.96
CA GLY A 104 5.04 -10.95 -7.60
C GLY A 104 3.95 -10.27 -6.76
N ALA A 105 3.29 -9.27 -7.33
CA ALA A 105 2.20 -8.58 -6.65
C ALA A 105 0.96 -9.47 -6.48
N THR A 106 0.68 -10.35 -7.46
CA THR A 106 -0.38 -11.37 -7.36
C THR A 106 -0.11 -12.36 -6.22
N GLN A 107 1.13 -12.86 -6.12
CA GLN A 107 1.52 -13.79 -5.07
C GLN A 107 1.50 -13.15 -3.68
N TYR A 108 1.88 -11.88 -3.57
CA TYR A 108 1.78 -11.11 -2.33
C TYR A 108 0.32 -10.95 -1.87
N ILE A 109 -0.59 -10.52 -2.75
CA ILE A 109 -2.04 -10.44 -2.45
C ILE A 109 -2.55 -11.79 -1.97
N ARG A 110 -2.21 -12.88 -2.67
CA ARG A 110 -2.65 -14.23 -2.30
C ARG A 110 -2.14 -14.62 -0.90
N SER A 111 -0.87 -14.34 -0.61
CA SER A 111 -0.27 -14.65 0.69
C SER A 111 -0.91 -13.85 1.84
N GLU A 112 -1.18 -12.56 1.64
CA GLU A 112 -1.80 -11.71 2.65
C GLU A 112 -3.29 -12.02 2.81
N SER A 113 -3.99 -12.36 1.72
CA SER A 113 -5.38 -12.83 1.77
C SER A 113 -5.50 -14.13 2.55
N LEU A 114 -4.55 -15.06 2.41
CA LEU A 114 -4.51 -16.29 3.22
C LEU A 114 -4.29 -15.98 4.71
N LYS A 115 -3.35 -15.09 5.06
CA LYS A 115 -3.14 -14.65 6.44
C LYS A 115 -4.36 -13.93 7.02
N LEU A 116 -5.06 -13.15 6.22
CA LEU A 116 -6.30 -12.48 6.63
C LEU A 116 -7.45 -13.48 6.83
N ARG A 117 -7.54 -14.49 5.96
CA ARG A 117 -8.49 -15.62 6.11
C ARG A 117 -8.22 -16.42 7.39
N GLU A 118 -6.96 -16.70 7.71
CA GLU A 118 -6.56 -17.33 8.98
C GLU A 118 -6.97 -16.49 10.20
N LYS A 119 -7.12 -15.17 10.03
CA LYS A 119 -7.63 -14.24 11.04
C LYS A 119 -9.16 -14.01 10.97
N GLY A 120 -9.89 -14.80 10.17
CA GLY A 120 -11.36 -14.76 10.08
C GLY A 120 -11.93 -13.67 9.17
N VAL A 121 -11.13 -13.08 8.28
CA VAL A 121 -11.57 -12.03 7.34
C VAL A 121 -12.11 -12.63 6.04
N ALA A 122 -13.29 -12.20 5.60
CA ALA A 122 -13.91 -12.64 4.35
C ALA A 122 -13.25 -11.97 3.13
N VAL A 123 -12.81 -12.78 2.16
CA VAL A 123 -12.17 -12.34 0.91
C VAL A 123 -13.10 -12.68 -0.24
N LEU A 124 -13.59 -11.68 -0.97
CA LEU A 124 -14.34 -11.84 -2.22
C LEU A 124 -13.39 -11.47 -3.38
N LEU A 125 -13.11 -12.44 -4.24
CA LEU A 125 -12.29 -12.27 -5.45
C LEU A 125 -13.14 -11.85 -6.64
#